data_AF-A0A2C9KTI5-F1
#
_entry.id   AF-A0A2C9KTI5-F1
#
_cell.length_a   1.000
_cell.length_b   1.000
_cell.length_c   1.000
_cell.angle_alpha   90.00
_cell.angle_beta   90.00
_cell.angle_gamma   90.00
#
_symmetry.space_group_name_H-M   'P 1'
#
loop_
_entity.id
_entity.type
_entity.pdbx_description
1 polymer ?
#
loop_
_entity_poly.entity_id
_entity_poly.type
_entity_poly.pdbx_seq_one_letter_code
_entity_poly.pdbx_strand_id
1 'polypeptide(L)'
;LSKFEMRLNGQSLSSRNSSLSIKEEEEITLCCDFAPSPREAVITVNHSKRYSNLSCVTYRPRKSDKTKYMFGCVICGNDTFSQKYSIAIEIEDVKNGLGDWSEANILLAAFVPLCLFVFIFLVICWCKVRSSFCKSHLPVKRQPDISEK
;
A
#
# COMPACT_ATOMS: atom_id res chain seq x y z
N LEU A 1 12.27 39.05 -22.16
CA LEU A 1 12.87 37.79 -21.67
C LEU A 1 12.24 36.64 -22.44
N SER A 2 13.05 35.79 -23.07
CA SER A 2 12.58 34.56 -23.69
C SER A 2 11.85 33.71 -22.64
N LYS A 3 10.67 33.22 -23.01
CA LYS A 3 9.82 32.43 -22.13
C LYS A 3 10.45 31.04 -22.01
N PHE A 4 11.16 30.79 -20.92
CA PHE A 4 11.69 29.47 -20.59
C PHE A 4 10.63 28.65 -19.89
N GLU A 5 10.56 27.37 -20.22
CA GLU A 5 9.60 26.45 -19.64
C GLU A 5 10.35 25.24 -19.12
N MET A 6 10.05 24.85 -17.89
CA MET A 6 10.59 23.62 -17.32
C MET A 6 9.47 22.61 -17.20
N ARG A 7 9.75 21.35 -17.55
CA ARG A 7 8.80 20.25 -17.40
C ARG A 7 9.34 19.21 -16.43
N LEU A 8 8.51 18.79 -15.49
CA LEU A 8 8.76 17.67 -14.59
C LEU A 8 7.80 16.54 -14.95
N ASN A 9 8.32 15.36 -15.30
CA ASN A 9 7.53 14.23 -15.80
C ASN A 9 6.55 14.60 -16.92
N GLY A 10 6.99 15.51 -17.82
CA GLY A 10 6.19 16.01 -18.94
C GLY A 10 5.19 17.12 -18.59
N GLN A 11 5.01 17.47 -17.32
CA GLN A 11 4.13 18.56 -16.89
C GLN A 11 4.90 19.85 -16.66
N SER A 12 4.36 20.98 -17.13
CA SER A 12 4.97 22.29 -16.95
C SER A 12 5.02 22.68 -15.47
N LEU A 13 6.22 23.01 -15.00
CA LEU A 13 6.45 23.49 -13.66
C LEU A 13 5.97 24.94 -13.55
N SER A 14 5.13 25.18 -12.56
CA SER A 14 4.69 26.52 -12.18
C SER A 14 4.82 26.71 -10.68
N SER A 15 4.88 27.95 -10.22
CA SER A 15 4.93 28.28 -8.79
C SER A 15 3.68 27.83 -8.02
N ARG A 16 2.61 27.42 -8.71
CA ARG A 16 1.39 26.88 -8.10
C ARG A 16 1.51 25.40 -7.73
N ASN A 17 2.45 24.68 -8.33
CA ASN A 17 2.64 23.25 -8.08
C ASN A 17 3.66 23.08 -6.95
N SER A 18 3.18 22.96 -5.72
CA SER A 18 4.01 22.81 -4.53
C SER A 18 4.31 21.35 -4.17
N SER A 19 3.56 20.39 -4.71
CA SER A 19 3.76 18.96 -4.46
C SER A 19 3.58 18.11 -5.73
N LEU A 20 4.24 16.94 -5.74
CA LEU A 20 4.09 15.90 -6.74
C LEU A 20 4.06 14.54 -6.04
N SER A 21 2.98 13.79 -6.24
CA SER A 21 2.89 12.40 -5.80
C SER A 21 3.50 11.49 -6.87
N ILE A 22 4.41 10.62 -6.46
CA ILE A 22 5.03 9.61 -7.33
C ILE A 22 5.02 8.27 -6.61
N LYS A 23 5.09 7.16 -7.36
CA LYS A 23 5.29 5.84 -6.76
C LYS A 23 6.77 5.62 -6.41
N GLU A 24 7.05 4.74 -5.45
CA GLU A 24 8.43 4.44 -5.00
C GLU A 24 9.37 3.96 -6.14
N GLU A 25 8.82 3.36 -7.18
CA GLU A 25 9.59 2.89 -8.33
C GLU A 25 9.65 3.88 -9.49
N GLU A 26 8.93 4.99 -9.41
CA GLU A 26 8.90 5.99 -10.48
C GLU A 26 10.12 6.91 -10.44
N GLU A 27 10.60 7.21 -11.64
CA GLU A 27 11.68 8.18 -11.84
C GLU A 27 11.09 9.56 -12.11
N ILE A 28 11.79 10.59 -11.63
CA ILE A 28 11.48 11.98 -11.95
C ILE A 28 12.43 12.45 -13.04
N THR A 29 11.88 13.02 -14.11
CA THR A 29 12.63 13.61 -15.21
C THR A 29 12.33 15.09 -15.30
N LEU A 30 13.36 15.91 -15.09
CA LEU A 30 13.30 17.35 -15.28
C LEU A 30 13.89 17.71 -16.64
N CYS A 31 13.14 18.44 -17.46
CA CYS A 31 13.60 18.98 -18.74
C CYS A 31 13.52 20.51 -18.76
N CYS A 32 14.53 21.13 -19.36
CA CYS A 32 14.60 22.54 -19.70
C CYS A 32 14.19 22.74 -21.16
N ASP A 33 12.96 23.18 -21.38
CA ASP A 33 12.43 23.45 -22.71
C ASP A 33 12.53 24.93 -23.06
N PHE A 34 12.65 25.20 -24.36
CA PHE A 34 12.68 26.56 -24.93
C PHE A 34 13.78 27.50 -24.37
N ALA A 35 14.79 26.97 -23.69
CA ALA A 35 15.99 27.72 -23.28
C ALA A 35 17.08 27.76 -24.36
N PRO A 36 17.80 28.88 -24.56
CA PRO A 36 18.90 28.98 -25.49
C PRO A 36 20.00 28.00 -25.09
N SER A 37 20.66 27.43 -26.10
CA SER A 37 21.82 26.59 -25.91
C SER A 37 23.04 27.47 -25.57
N PRO A 38 23.93 27.06 -24.63
CA PRO A 38 23.92 25.80 -23.87
C PRO A 38 23.06 25.90 -22.60
N ARG A 39 22.34 24.82 -22.26
CA ARG A 39 21.45 24.74 -21.09
C ARG A 39 21.65 23.44 -20.31
N GLU A 40 21.49 23.52 -19.01
CA GLU A 40 21.67 22.42 -18.06
C GLU A 40 20.44 22.32 -17.15
N ALA A 41 19.80 21.15 -17.14
CA ALA A 41 18.75 20.82 -16.19
C ALA A 41 19.39 20.33 -14.89
N VAL A 42 18.88 20.80 -13.75
CA VAL A 42 19.50 20.55 -12.45
C VAL A 42 18.44 20.12 -11.42
N ILE A 43 18.66 18.96 -10.80
CA ILE A 43 17.92 18.47 -9.64
C ILE A 43 18.85 18.53 -8.44
N THR A 44 18.43 19.23 -7.38
CA THR A 44 19.14 19.28 -6.11
C THR A 44 18.31 18.59 -5.02
N VAL A 45 18.93 17.66 -4.32
CA VAL A 45 18.32 16.88 -3.24
C VAL A 45 18.97 17.29 -1.92
N ASN A 46 18.16 17.72 -0.95
CA ASN A 46 18.61 18.15 0.37
C ASN A 46 19.74 19.18 0.34
N HIS A 47 19.77 20.06 -0.67
CA HIS A 47 20.83 21.06 -0.90
C HIS A 47 22.27 20.49 -1.00
N SER A 48 22.45 19.17 -1.03
CA SER A 48 23.75 18.50 -0.91
C SER A 48 24.10 17.70 -2.14
N LYS A 49 23.14 16.96 -2.69
CA LYS A 49 23.34 16.19 -3.92
C LYS A 49 22.80 16.98 -5.10
N ARG A 50 23.64 17.23 -6.09
CA ARG A 50 23.28 17.90 -7.34
C ARG A 50 23.42 16.90 -8.49
N TYR A 51 22.36 16.75 -9.25
CA TYR A 51 22.31 15.97 -10.48
C TYR A 51 22.05 16.93 -11.63
N SER A 52 22.85 16.87 -12.67
CA SER A 52 22.70 17.75 -13.81
C SER A 52 23.09 17.11 -15.12
N ASN A 53 22.43 17.54 -16.19
CA ASN A 53 22.67 17.06 -17.55
C ASN A 53 22.15 18.08 -18.57
N LEU A 54 22.64 18.00 -19.81
CA LEU A 54 22.22 18.86 -20.91
C LEU A 54 20.75 18.63 -21.24
N SER A 55 19.97 19.69 -21.18
CA SER A 55 18.52 19.73 -21.43
C SER A 55 17.62 18.91 -20.49
N CYS A 56 17.95 17.67 -20.13
CA CYS A 56 17.10 16.83 -19.29
C CYS A 56 17.91 15.98 -18.31
N VAL A 57 17.45 15.86 -17.07
CA VAL A 57 18.05 15.03 -16.02
C VAL A 57 16.99 14.15 -15.38
N THR A 58 17.31 12.88 -15.21
CA THR A 58 16.45 11.88 -14.58
C THR A 58 17.05 11.47 -13.24
N TYR A 59 16.20 11.34 -12.24
CA TYR A 59 16.58 10.95 -10.89
C TYR A 59 15.52 10.00 -10.32
N ARG A 60 15.93 9.01 -9.53
CA ARG A 60 15.01 8.13 -8.81
C ARG A 60 14.94 8.54 -7.35
N PRO A 61 13.82 9.12 -6.89
CA PRO A 61 13.62 9.47 -5.48
C PRO A 61 13.69 8.24 -4.60
N ARG A 62 14.30 8.40 -3.42
CA ARG A 62 14.26 7.38 -2.38
C ARG A 62 13.38 7.87 -1.26
N LYS A 63 12.57 6.98 -0.72
CA LYS A 63 11.79 7.23 0.49
C LYS A 63 12.76 7.43 1.65
N SER A 64 13.09 8.69 1.92
CA SER A 64 13.81 9.07 3.13
C SER A 64 13.06 10.22 3.79
N ASP A 65 12.87 10.07 5.10
CA ASP A 65 12.16 11.04 5.90
C ASP A 65 12.89 12.39 5.79
N LYS A 66 12.20 13.38 5.18
CA LYS A 66 12.65 14.77 4.98
C LYS A 66 13.51 15.05 3.73
N THR A 67 13.21 14.40 2.61
CA THR A 67 13.87 14.78 1.36
C THR A 67 13.24 16.05 0.75
N LYS A 68 14.01 17.14 0.65
CA LYS A 68 13.62 18.37 -0.06
C LYS A 68 14.22 18.38 -1.46
N TYR A 69 13.37 18.54 -2.47
CA TYR A 69 13.77 18.58 -3.86
C TYR A 69 13.68 20.00 -4.41
N MET A 70 14.76 20.43 -5.05
CA MET A 70 14.79 21.68 -5.81
C MET A 70 15.09 21.38 -7.26
N PHE A 71 14.26 21.93 -8.13
CA PHE A 71 14.34 21.77 -9.58
C PHE A 71 14.72 23.11 -10.19
N GLY A 72 15.67 23.11 -11.12
CA GLY A 72 16.05 24.34 -11.78
C GLY A 72 16.71 24.12 -13.14
N CYS A 73 16.76 25.21 -13.90
CA CYS A 73 17.45 25.28 -15.18
C CYS A 73 18.54 26.34 -15.13
N VAL A 74 19.73 25.97 -15.61
CA VAL A 74 20.88 26.86 -15.74
C VAL A 74 21.15 27.06 -17.23
N ILE A 75 21.34 28.29 -17.66
CA ILE A 75 21.76 28.63 -19.02
C ILE A 75 23.25 28.97 -18.92
N CYS A 76 24.10 28.22 -19.61
CA CYS A 76 25.55 28.40 -19.54
C CYS A 76 25.93 29.83 -19.94
N GLY A 77 26.78 30.47 -19.14
CA GLY A 77 27.10 31.90 -19.25
C GLY A 77 26.43 32.78 -18.18
N ASN A 78 25.56 32.20 -17.35
CA ASN A 78 25.01 32.84 -16.17
C ASN A 78 25.03 31.86 -14.97
N ASP A 79 25.81 32.17 -13.93
CA ASP A 79 26.00 31.30 -12.75
C ASP A 79 24.77 31.21 -11.84
N THR A 80 23.74 32.00 -12.13
CA THR A 80 22.47 31.99 -11.42
C THR A 80 21.46 31.08 -12.13
N PHE A 81 20.78 30.23 -11.35
CA PHE A 81 19.63 29.48 -11.86
C PHE A 81 18.63 30.48 -12.45
N SER A 82 18.29 30.30 -13.73
CA SER A 82 17.32 31.18 -14.38
C SER A 82 15.92 31.00 -13.74
N GLN A 83 15.64 29.83 -13.19
CA GLN A 83 14.43 29.55 -12.42
C GLN A 83 14.65 28.40 -11.44
N LYS A 84 14.08 28.51 -10.23
CA LYS A 84 14.09 27.47 -9.19
C LYS A 84 12.66 27.18 -8.73
N TYR A 85 12.29 25.92 -8.65
CA TYR A 85 11.07 25.48 -7.97
C TYR A 85 11.42 24.53 -6.83
N SER A 86 10.85 24.78 -5.67
CA SER A 86 10.89 23.86 -4.53
C SER A 86 9.58 23.08 -4.54
N ILE A 87 9.66 21.77 -4.72
CA ILE A 87 8.48 20.90 -4.83
C ILE A 87 8.64 19.78 -3.81
N ALA A 88 7.61 19.56 -3.01
CA ALA A 88 7.54 18.41 -2.12
C ALA A 88 7.22 17.16 -2.95
N ILE A 89 8.06 16.13 -2.87
CA ILE A 89 7.76 14.85 -3.50
C ILE A 89 7.17 13.94 -2.45
N GLU A 90 5.92 13.56 -2.64
CA GLU A 90 5.24 12.57 -1.82
C GLU A 90 5.39 11.22 -2.52
N ILE A 91 6.14 10.31 -1.90
CA ILE A 91 6.31 8.96 -2.43
C ILE A 91 5.15 8.13 -1.87
N GLU A 92 4.19 7.84 -2.74
CA GLU A 92 3.11 6.92 -2.44
C GLU A 92 3.68 5.51 -2.32
N ASP A 93 3.49 4.90 -1.16
CA ASP A 93 3.68 3.47 -1.03
C ASP A 93 2.70 2.80 -1.96
N VAL A 94 3.21 2.12 -2.98
CA VAL A 94 2.43 1.08 -3.62
C VAL A 94 2.26 0.04 -2.53
N LYS A 95 1.18 0.14 -1.75
CA LYS A 95 0.64 -1.00 -1.04
C LYS A 95 0.39 -2.03 -2.14
N ASN A 96 1.38 -2.89 -2.37
CA ASN A 96 1.17 -4.14 -3.06
C ASN A 96 -0.10 -4.70 -2.44
N GLY A 97 -1.12 -4.93 -3.26
CA GLY A 97 -2.46 -5.37 -2.85
C GLY A 97 -2.43 -6.75 -2.19
N LEU A 98 -1.83 -6.80 -1.01
CA LEU A 98 -1.49 -7.97 -0.22
C LEU A 98 -1.34 -7.54 1.25
N GLY A 99 -2.33 -6.82 1.80
CA GLY A 99 -2.27 -6.38 3.20
C GLY A 99 -3.50 -5.71 3.79
N ASP A 100 -4.37 -5.06 3.00
CA ASP A 100 -5.61 -4.45 3.52
C ASP A 100 -6.80 -5.45 3.54
N TRP A 101 -6.57 -6.67 4.06
CA TRP A 101 -7.63 -7.62 4.42
C TRP A 101 -7.68 -7.92 5.93
N SER A 102 -7.00 -7.10 6.75
CA SER A 102 -6.50 -7.54 8.06
C SER A 102 -7.40 -7.29 9.29
N GLU A 103 -8.67 -6.93 9.17
CA GLU A 103 -9.56 -6.96 10.35
C GLU A 103 -10.85 -7.76 10.12
N ALA A 104 -11.50 -7.62 8.95
CA ALA A 104 -12.72 -8.37 8.65
C ALA A 104 -12.46 -9.87 8.40
N ASN A 105 -11.38 -10.24 7.70
CA ASN A 105 -11.10 -11.65 7.38
C ASN A 105 -10.54 -12.45 8.56
N ILE A 106 -9.85 -11.81 9.50
CA ILE A 106 -9.40 -12.47 10.74
C ILE A 106 -10.60 -12.83 11.60
N LEU A 107 -11.58 -11.94 11.71
CA LEU A 107 -12.83 -12.22 12.39
C LEU A 107 -13.59 -13.35 11.70
N LEU A 108 -13.77 -13.32 10.37
CA LEU A 108 -14.43 -14.40 9.65
C LEU A 108 -13.73 -15.77 9.82
N ALA A 109 -12.40 -15.80 9.76
CA ALA A 109 -11.62 -17.03 9.94
C ALA A 109 -11.76 -17.64 11.34
N ALA A 110 -12.00 -16.84 12.38
CA ALA A 110 -12.23 -17.30 13.74
C ALA A 110 -13.71 -17.66 14.01
N PHE A 111 -14.66 -16.95 13.40
CA PHE A 111 -16.09 -17.17 13.63
C PHE A 111 -16.62 -18.48 13.01
N VAL A 112 -16.15 -18.84 11.81
CA VAL A 112 -16.57 -20.08 11.12
C VAL A 112 -16.30 -21.36 11.93
N PRO A 113 -15.09 -21.61 12.46
CA PRO A 113 -14.83 -22.81 13.25
C PRO A 113 -15.57 -22.79 14.60
N LEU A 114 -15.77 -21.61 15.20
CA LEU A 114 -16.52 -21.47 16.45
C LEU A 114 -18.00 -21.87 16.26
N CYS A 115 -18.64 -21.38 15.18
CA CYS A 115 -20.02 -21.72 14.85
C CYS A 115 -20.19 -23.22 14.58
N LEU A 116 -19.24 -23.83 13.85
CA LEU A 116 -19.25 -25.27 13.60
C LEU A 116 -19.14 -26.08 14.90
N PHE A 117 -18.27 -25.67 15.82
CA PHE A 117 -18.11 -26.36 17.11
C PHE A 117 -19.39 -26.31 17.94
N VAL A 118 -20.05 -25.14 18.02
CA VAL A 118 -21.33 -24.99 18.73
C VAL A 118 -22.42 -25.85 18.09
N PHE A 119 -22.51 -25.89 16.76
CA PHE A 119 -23.49 -26.71 16.06
C PHE A 119 -23.30 -28.20 16.33
N ILE A 120 -22.06 -28.70 16.26
CA ILE A 120 -21.73 -30.09 16.58
C ILE A 120 -22.09 -30.42 18.03
N PHE A 121 -21.78 -29.52 18.97
CA PHE A 121 -22.12 -29.70 20.37
C PHE A 121 -23.64 -29.80 20.61
N LEU A 122 -24.42 -28.93 19.97
CA LEU A 122 -25.89 -28.97 20.03
C LEU A 122 -26.46 -30.28 19.49
N VAL A 123 -25.94 -30.77 18.36
CA VAL A 123 -26.34 -32.06 17.78
C VAL A 123 -26.02 -33.20 18.74
N ILE A 124 -24.83 -33.23 19.34
CA ILE A 124 -24.44 -34.26 20.32
C ILE A 124 -25.36 -34.21 21.56
N CYS A 125 -25.63 -33.03 22.09
CA CYS A 125 -26.56 -32.85 23.21
C CYS A 125 -27.96 -33.37 22.87
N TRP A 126 -28.48 -33.04 21.68
CA TRP A 126 -29.78 -33.53 21.21
C TRP A 126 -29.81 -35.06 21.06
N CYS A 127 -28.77 -35.64 20.47
CA CYS A 127 -28.63 -37.10 20.37
C CYS A 127 -28.59 -37.76 21.75
N LYS A 128 -27.88 -37.16 22.72
CA LYS A 128 -27.76 -37.69 24.08
C LYS A 128 -29.08 -37.63 24.84
N VAL A 129 -29.79 -36.52 24.78
CA VAL A 129 -31.13 -36.36 25.40
C VAL A 129 -32.13 -37.36 24.79
N ARG A 130 -32.14 -37.52 23.47
CA ARG A 130 -33.03 -38.47 22.78
C ARG A 130 -32.67 -39.94 23.09
N SER A 131 -31.38 -40.26 23.22
CA SER A 131 -30.94 -41.59 23.64
C SER A 131 -31.33 -41.94 25.08
N SER A 132 -31.37 -40.93 25.97
CA SER A 132 -31.79 -41.11 27.36
C SER A 132 -33.30 -41.39 27.46
N PHE A 133 -34.09 -40.85 26.53
CA PHE A 133 -35.52 -41.11 26.42
C PHE A 133 -35.85 -42.52 25.87
N CYS A 134 -34.96 -43.13 25.09
CA CYS A 134 -35.15 -44.51 24.60
C CYS A 134 -34.74 -45.60 25.61
N LYS A 135 -33.96 -45.27 26.65
CA LYS A 135 -33.51 -46.26 27.66
C LYS A 135 -34.56 -46.56 28.75
N SER A 136 -35.59 -45.73 28.91
CA SER A 136 -36.63 -45.91 29.91
C SER A 136 -37.82 -46.78 29.46
N HIS A 137 -37.79 -47.35 28.24
CA HIS A 137 -38.89 -48.15 27.68
C HIS A 137 -38.52 -49.57 27.27
N LEU A 138 -37.44 -50.15 27.81
CA LEU A 138 -37.14 -51.57 27.63
C LEU A 138 -37.94 -52.40 28.63
N PRO A 139 -38.89 -53.25 28.18
CA PRO A 139 -39.66 -54.10 29.08
C PRO A 139 -38.74 -55.12 29.76
N VAL A 140 -38.84 -55.17 31.08
CA VAL A 140 -38.24 -56.18 31.96
C VAL A 140 -38.63 -57.58 31.45
N LYS A 141 -37.66 -58.31 30.89
CA LYS A 141 -37.81 -59.74 30.59
C LYS A 141 -37.97 -60.49 31.92
N ARG A 142 -39.17 -61.00 32.21
CA ARG A 142 -39.41 -61.99 33.27
C ARG A 142 -38.57 -63.24 32.95
N GLN A 143 -37.70 -63.62 33.89
CA GLN A 143 -37.16 -64.97 33.97
C GLN A 143 -38.30 -65.92 34.36
N PRO A 144 -38.53 -67.03 33.64
CA PRO A 144 -39.29 -68.14 34.18
C PRO A 144 -38.38 -68.95 35.12
N ASP A 145 -38.79 -69.01 36.38
CA ASP A 145 -38.42 -70.10 37.29
C ASP A 145 -38.87 -71.41 36.66
N ILE A 146 -37.92 -72.32 36.43
CA ILE A 146 -38.22 -73.74 36.21
C ILE A 146 -37.59 -74.49 37.38
N SER A 147 -38.47 -74.69 38.36
CA SER A 147 -38.39 -75.64 39.45
C SER A 147 -38.81 -77.04 38.97
N GLU A 148 -38.39 -78.04 39.74
CA GLU A 148 -38.72 -79.49 39.71
C GLU A 148 -37.93 -80.33 38.69
N LYS A 149 -37.03 -81.20 39.18
CA LYS A 149 -37.21 -82.51 39.87
C LYS A 149 -37.42 -83.66 38.89
#